data_AF-T0L129-F1
#
_entry.id   AF-T0L129-F1
#
_cell.length_a   1.000
_cell.length_b   1.000
_cell.length_c   1.000
_cell.angle_alpha   90.00
_cell.angle_beta   90.00
_cell.angle_gamma   90.00
#
_symmetry.space_group_name_H-M   'P 1'
#
loop_
_entity.id
_entity.type
_entity.pdbx_description
1 polymer ?
#
loop_
_entity_poly.entity_id
_entity_poly.type
_entity_poly.pdbx_seq_one_letter_code
_entity_poly.pdbx_strand_id
1 'polypeptide(L)' 'MILDVVIVLVMAVPMLLFGVYPGLLLGDFLEKKHNIEEGLKRKIVIITTIVFTITLSSILHYL' A
#
# COMPACT_ATOMS: atom_id res chain seq x y z
N MET A 1 14.67 22.40 -11.01
CA MET A 1 15.30 21.06 -11.08
C MET A 1 15.50 20.43 -9.71
N ILE A 2 16.41 20.92 -8.84
CA ILE A 2 16.64 20.30 -7.52
C ILE A 2 15.39 20.37 -6.62
N LEU A 3 14.70 21.52 -6.62
CA LEU A 3 13.46 21.69 -5.86
C LEU A 3 12.36 20.72 -6.33
N ASP A 4 12.20 20.51 -7.64
CA ASP A 4 11.19 19.61 -8.20
C ASP A 4 11.41 18.15 -7.77
N VAL A 5 12.67 17.71 -7.75
CA VAL A 5 13.04 16.36 -7.28
C VAL A 5 12.74 16.20 -5.79
N VAL A 6 13.00 17.22 -4.98
CA VAL A 6 12.68 17.22 -3.55
C VAL A 6 11.18 17.18 -3.33
N ILE A 7 10.39 17.94 -4.09
CA ILE A 7 8.92 17.91 -4.01
C ILE A 7 8.39 16.52 -4.36
N VAL A 8 8.88 15.89 -5.43
CA VAL A 8 8.48 14.54 -5.81
C VAL A 8 8.81 13.52 -4.72
N LEU A 9 10.01 13.59 -4.13
CA LEU A 9 10.38 12.70 -3.03
C LEU A 9 9.51 12.90 -1.79
N VAL A 10 9.26 14.15 -1.41
CA VAL A 10 8.41 14.50 -0.25
C VAL A 10 6.96 14.05 -0.48
N MET A 11 6.46 14.10 -1.71
CA MET A 11 5.10 13.64 -2.05
C MET A 11 5.00 12.12 -2.27
N ALA A 12 6.08 11.48 -2.74
CA ALA A 12 6.11 10.03 -2.96
C ALA A 12 6.00 9.25 -1.64
N VAL A 13 6.64 9.72 -0.56
CA VAL A 13 6.57 9.08 0.76
C VAL A 13 5.13 8.94 1.29
N PRO A 14 4.32 10.01 1.43
CA PRO A 14 2.94 9.89 1.88
C PRO A 14 2.06 9.11 0.91
N MET A 15 2.28 9.18 -0.40
CA MET A 15 1.55 8.35 -1.38
C MET A 15 1.86 6.86 -1.21
N LEU A 16 3.13 6.49 -1.01
CA LEU A 16 3.53 5.11 -0.75
C LEU A 16 2.94 4.60 0.57
N LEU A 17 2.98 5.42 1.62
CA LEU A 17 2.36 5.08 2.90
C LEU A 17 0.85 4.84 2.73
N PHE A 18 0.15 5.70 1.98
CA PHE A 18 -1.27 5.52 1.69
C PHE A 18 -1.58 4.25 0.89
N GLY A 19 -0.73 3.88 -0.08
CA GLY A 19 -0.92 2.66 -0.87
C GLY A 19 -0.69 1.38 -0.06
N VAL A 20 0.27 1.40 0.86
CA VAL A 20 0.62 0.22 1.67
C VAL A 20 -0.28 0.09 2.92
N TYR A 21 -0.80 1.20 3.44
CA TYR A 21 -1.67 1.25 4.63
C TYR A 21 -2.84 0.25 4.63
N PRO A 22 -3.68 0.15 3.58
CA PRO A 22 -4.80 -0.81 3.59
C PRO A 22 -4.31 -2.27 3.62
N GLY A 23 -3.18 -2.56 2.97
CA GLY A 23 -2.59 -3.89 3.02
C GLY A 23 -2.02 -4.21 4.41
N LEU A 24 -1.43 -3.22 5.08
CA LEU A 24 -0.90 -3.36 6.44
C LEU A 24 -2.02 -3.59 7.46
N LEU A 25 -3.11 -2.82 7.35
CA LEU A 25 -4.29 -2.96 8.20
C LEU A 25 -4.95 -4.35 8.04
N LEU A 26 -5.05 -4.84 6.81
CA LEU A 26 -5.58 -6.19 6.52
C LEU A 26 -4.65 -7.28 7.03
N GLY A 27 -3.34 -7.12 6.85
CA GLY A 27 -2.32 -8.04 7.36
C GLY A 27 -2.38 -8.17 8.88
N ASP A 28 -2.44 -7.03 9.60
CA ASP A 28 -2.54 -6.99 11.07
C ASP A 28 -3.86 -7.57 11.58
N PHE A 29 -4.97 -7.34 10.87
CA PHE A 29 -6.28 -7.90 11.24
C PHE A 29 -6.28 -9.44 11.10
N LEU A 30 -5.72 -9.94 10.01
CA LEU A 30 -5.59 -11.37 9.74
C LEU A 30 -4.63 -12.04 10.71
N GLU A 31 -3.52 -11.39 11.05
CA GLU A 31 -2.58 -11.87 12.08
C GLU A 31 -3.27 -12.01 13.44
N LYS A 32 -4.00 -10.99 13.90
CA LYS A 32 -4.73 -11.05 15.18
C LYS A 32 -5.82 -12.11 15.20
N LYS A 33 -6.48 -12.35 14.07
CA LYS A 33 -7.63 -13.27 13.99
C LYS A 33 -7.23 -14.73 13.76
N HIS A 34 -6.12 -14.98 13.07
CA HIS A 34 -5.70 -16.33 12.66
C HIS A 34 -4.29 -16.73 13.11
N ASN A 35 -3.59 -15.88 13.88
CA ASN A 35 -2.25 -16.16 14.43
C ASN A 35 -1.24 -16.56 13.32
N ILE A 36 -1.23 -15.77 12.25
CA ILE A 36 -0.55 -16.08 11.00
C ILE A 36 0.95 -15.74 11.09
N GLU A 37 1.82 -16.60 10.54
CA GLU A 37 3.26 -16.37 10.44
C GLU A 37 3.61 -15.07 9.67
N GLU A 38 4.67 -14.37 10.11
CA GLU A 38 5.16 -13.12 9.50
C GLU A 38 5.44 -13.24 7.99
N GLY A 39 5.89 -14.41 7.52
CA GLY A 39 6.13 -14.66 6.10
C GLY A 39 4.86 -14.60 5.26
N LEU A 40 3.74 -15.04 5.81
CA LEU A 40 2.42 -15.02 5.17
C LEU A 40 1.80 -13.62 5.25
N LYS A 41 1.97 -12.93 6.39
CA LYS A 41 1.58 -11.51 6.55
C LYS A 41 2.20 -10.64 5.46
N ARG A 42 3.51 -10.75 5.23
CA ARG A 42 4.20 -9.95 4.21
C ARG A 42 3.65 -10.20 2.80
N LYS A 43 3.33 -11.46 2.47
CA LYS A 43 2.70 -11.81 1.18
C LYS A 43 1.30 -11.19 1.06
N ILE A 44 0.49 -11.27 2.11
CA ILE A 44 -0.86 -10.71 2.14
C ILE A 44 -0.82 -9.18 1.94
N VAL A 45 0.09 -8.48 2.62
CA VAL A 45 0.28 -7.02 2.47
C VAL A 45 0.64 -6.68 1.02
N ILE A 46 1.61 -7.37 0.42
CA ILE A 46 2.03 -7.10 -0.96
C ILE A 46 0.87 -7.34 -1.96
N ILE A 47 0.15 -8.46 -1.82
CA ILE A 47 -0.96 -8.80 -2.71
C ILE A 47 -2.09 -7.78 -2.58
N THR A 48 -2.48 -7.45 -1.36
CA THR A 48 -3.55 -6.48 -1.09
C THR A 48 -3.17 -5.08 -1.56
N THR A 49 -1.92 -4.65 -1.39
CA THR A 49 -1.43 -3.38 -1.95
C THR A 49 -1.51 -3.37 -3.48
N ILE A 50 -1.04 -4.42 -4.18
CA ILE A 50 -1.10 -4.48 -5.65
C ILE A 50 -2.56 -4.42 -6.14
N VAL A 51 -3.45 -5.23 -5.55
CA VAL A 51 -4.88 -5.24 -5.91
C VAL A 51 -5.52 -3.88 -5.62
N PHE A 52 -5.21 -3.27 -4.49
CA PHE A 52 -5.72 -1.95 -4.12
C PHE A 52 -5.23 -0.87 -5.08
N THR A 53 -3.94 -0.87 -5.44
CA THR A 53 -3.37 0.05 -6.42
C THR A 53 -4.00 -0.12 -7.80
N ILE A 54 -4.20 -1.35 -8.28
CA ILE A 54 -4.87 -1.61 -9.57
C ILE A 54 -6.32 -1.11 -9.51
N THR A 55 -7.01 -1.35 -8.41
CA THR A 55 -8.40 -0.92 -8.22
C THR A 55 -8.50 0.60 -8.18
N LEU A 56 -7.65 1.29 -7.41
CA LEU A 56 -7.57 2.74 -7.37
C LEU A 56 -7.21 3.33 -8.73
N SER A 57 -6.23 2.75 -9.41
CA SER A 57 -5.83 3.18 -10.76
C SER A 57 -6.96 3.01 -11.76
N SER A 58 -7.72 1.92 -11.66
CA SER A 58 -8.87 1.67 -12.54
C SER A 58 -10.00 2.66 -12.26
N ILE A 59 -10.29 2.95 -10.98
CA ILE A 59 -11.27 3.96 -10.59
C ILE A 59 -10.86 5.34 -11.13
N LEU A 60 -9.60 5.72 -10.96
CA LEU A 60 -9.08 7.01 -11.43
C LEU A 60 -9.09 7.13 -12.95
N HIS A 61 -8.91 6.03 -13.68
CA HIS A 61 -8.96 6.03 -15.14
C HIS A 61 -10.39 6.18 -15.71
N TYR A 62 -11.40 5.75 -14.96
CA TYR A 62 -12.81 5.83 -15.35
C TYR A 62 -13.54 7.07 -14.81
N LEU A 63 -12.86 7.89 -13.98
CA LEU A 63 -13.33 9.17 -13.43
C LEU A 63 -12.79 10.34 -14.25
#